data_AF-A0AAP8HUM4-F1
#
_entry.id   AF-A0AAP8HUM4-F1
#
_cell.length_a   1.000
_cell.length_b   1.000
_cell.length_c   1.000
_cell.angle_alpha   90.00
_cell.angle_beta   90.00
_cell.angle_gamma   90.00
#
_symmetry.space_group_name_H-M   'P 1'
#
loop_
_entity.id
_entity.type
_entity.pdbx_description
1 polymer ?
#
loop_
_entity_poly.entity_id
_entity_poly.type
_entity_poly.pdbx_seq_one_letter_code
_entity_poly.pdbx_strand_id
1 'polypeptide(L)'
;MQESAPEHTFKGNLSVLDVVMITASGVTPASSIFVIAPLAIASAGSGAFLSFLIAACVAATIALCYAELGAAHPSAGGEYSIIKRLFG
;
A
#
# COMPACT_ATOMS: atom_id res chain seq x y z
N MET A 1 10.53 40.37 -19.08
CA MET A 1 11.34 39.20 -18.69
C MET A 1 10.63 38.52 -17.53
N GLN A 2 9.77 37.54 -17.83
CA GLN A 2 9.31 36.59 -16.81
C GLN A 2 10.20 35.36 -17.00
N GLU A 3 11.02 35.09 -15.98
CA GLU A 3 11.91 33.94 -15.89
C GLU A 3 11.05 32.67 -15.89
N SER A 4 11.13 31.88 -16.96
CA SER A 4 10.50 30.57 -17.05
C SER A 4 11.16 29.65 -16.02
N ALA A 5 10.44 29.27 -14.97
CA ALA A 5 10.91 28.28 -14.01
C ALA A 5 11.34 27.00 -14.79
N PRO A 6 12.45 26.36 -14.42
CA PRO A 6 12.93 25.18 -15.12
C PRO A 6 11.83 24.12 -15.12
N GLU A 7 11.38 23.69 -16.31
CA GLU A 7 10.52 22.52 -16.45
C GLU A 7 11.30 21.30 -15.97
N HIS A 8 11.15 20.99 -14.68
CA HIS A 8 11.59 19.74 -14.11
C HIS A 8 10.68 18.66 -14.71
N THR A 9 11.03 18.17 -15.90
CA THR A 9 10.40 17.01 -16.53
C THR A 9 10.60 15.83 -15.59
N PHE A 10 9.60 15.57 -14.75
CA PHE A 10 9.58 14.43 -13.84
C PHE A 10 9.53 13.17 -14.70
N LYS A 11 10.70 12.54 -14.92
CA LYS A 11 10.82 11.18 -15.47
C LYS A 11 10.35 10.19 -14.40
N GLY A 12 9.07 10.23 -14.09
CA GLY A 12 8.45 9.57 -12.96
C GLY A 12 7.95 8.19 -13.28
N ASN A 13 8.84 7.28 -13.66
CA ASN A 13 8.48 5.88 -13.84
C ASN A 13 9.23 5.10 -12.76
N LEU A 14 8.58 4.90 -11.61
CA LEU A 14 9.08 3.93 -10.64
C LEU A 14 8.97 2.54 -11.27
N SER A 15 10.05 1.76 -11.17
CA SER A 15 9.99 0.35 -11.52
C SER A 15 9.10 -0.39 -10.51
N VAL A 16 8.57 -1.54 -10.89
CA VAL A 16 7.78 -2.40 -9.99
C VAL A 16 8.56 -2.70 -8.70
N LEU A 17 9.88 -2.90 -8.81
CA LEU A 17 10.72 -3.11 -7.64
C LEU A 17 10.81 -1.89 -6.73
N ASP A 18 10.87 -0.68 -7.27
CA ASP A 18 10.91 0.54 -6.45
C ASP A 18 9.60 0.68 -5.67
N VAL A 19 8.46 0.45 -6.34
CA VAL A 19 7.14 0.48 -5.69
C VAL A 19 7.04 -0.57 -4.58
N VAL A 20 7.45 -1.81 -4.84
CA VAL A 20 7.44 -2.90 -3.85
C VAL A 20 8.36 -2.58 -2.66
N MET A 21 9.57 -2.05 -2.91
CA MET A 21 10.53 -1.70 -1.86
C MET A 21 10.00 -0.56 -0.98
N ILE A 22 9.34 0.44 -1.57
CA ILE A 22 8.71 1.53 -0.82
C ILE A 22 7.62 0.99 0.09
N THR A 23 6.72 0.15 -0.42
CA THR A 23 5.63 -0.46 0.37
C THR A 23 6.19 -1.34 1.49
N ALA A 24 7.15 -2.22 1.18
CA ALA A 24 7.74 -3.15 2.13
C ALA A 24 8.53 -2.45 3.24
N SER A 25 9.21 -1.33 2.93
CA SER A 25 10.01 -0.59 3.91
C SER A 25 9.15 0.33 4.78
N GLY A 26 8.18 1.02 4.18
CA GLY A 26 7.51 2.15 4.84
C GLY A 26 6.27 1.78 5.64
N VAL A 27 5.39 0.93 5.09
CA VAL A 27 4.02 0.79 5.63
C VAL A 27 3.91 -0.41 6.56
N THR A 28 4.50 -1.53 6.17
CA THR A 28 4.25 -2.82 6.82
C THR A 28 4.98 -2.98 8.16
N PRO A 29 6.31 -2.71 8.29
CA PRO A 29 7.04 -3.08 9.50
C PRO A 29 6.74 -2.16 10.69
N ALA A 30 6.64 -0.84 10.44
CA ALA A 30 6.52 0.15 11.49
C ALA A 30 5.21 0.04 12.29
N SER A 31 4.08 -0.12 11.60
CA SER A 31 2.77 -0.21 12.26
C SER A 31 2.47 -1.63 12.76
N SER A 32 2.67 -2.65 11.92
CA SER A 32 2.22 -4.01 12.28
C SER A 32 3.09 -4.69 13.33
N ILE A 33 4.41 -4.53 13.29
CA ILE A 33 5.32 -5.25 14.21
C ILE A 33 5.37 -4.55 15.57
N PHE A 34 5.38 -3.21 15.59
CA PHE A 34 5.52 -2.47 16.85
C PHE A 34 4.18 -2.20 17.56
N VAL A 35 3.05 -2.19 16.83
CA VAL A 35 1.73 -1.94 17.42
C VAL A 35 0.87 -3.20 17.45
N ILE A 36 0.71 -3.86 16.30
CA ILE A 36 -0.27 -4.97 16.17
C ILE A 36 0.27 -6.27 16.77
N ALA A 37 1.54 -6.62 16.53
CA ALA A 37 2.12 -7.86 17.03
C ALA A 37 2.11 -8.01 18.56
N PRO A 38 2.54 -7.02 19.39
CA PRO A 38 2.46 -7.17 20.84
C PRO A 38 1.01 -7.29 21.32
N LEU A 39 0.06 -6.59 20.71
CA LEU A 39 -1.37 -6.69 21.04
C LEU A 39 -1.95 -8.06 20.64
N ALA A 40 -1.56 -8.61 19.49
CA ALA A 40 -1.95 -9.94 19.05
C ALA A 40 -1.38 -11.04 19.96
N ILE A 41 -0.12 -10.92 20.39
CA ILE A 41 0.51 -11.87 21.33
C ILE A 41 -0.14 -11.77 22.71
N ALA A 42 -0.42 -10.56 23.20
CA ALA A 42 -1.07 -10.37 24.49
C ALA A 42 -2.50 -10.92 24.54
N SER A 43 -3.22 -10.91 23.40
CA SER A 43 -4.60 -11.41 23.32
C SER A 43 -4.71 -12.90 22.99
N ALA A 44 -3.89 -13.41 22.06
CA ALA A 44 -4.01 -14.77 21.54
C ALA A 44 -2.88 -15.72 21.99
N GLY A 45 -1.82 -15.22 22.62
CA GLY A 45 -0.68 -16.03 23.06
C GLY A 45 -0.04 -16.80 21.91
N SER A 46 0.06 -18.12 22.03
CA SER A 46 0.56 -19.01 20.97
C SER A 46 -0.34 -19.03 19.72
N GLY A 47 -1.62 -18.68 19.86
CA GLY A 47 -2.57 -18.56 18.75
C GLY A 47 -2.28 -17.38 17.82
N ALA A 48 -1.45 -16.41 18.25
CA ALA A 48 -1.12 -15.23 17.45
C ALA A 48 -0.52 -15.60 16.08
N PHE A 49 0.29 -16.66 16.00
CA PHE A 49 0.86 -17.14 14.74
C PHE A 49 -0.23 -17.54 13.73
N LEU A 50 -1.22 -18.31 14.19
CA LEU A 50 -2.32 -18.76 13.34
C LEU A 50 -3.21 -17.57 12.92
N SER A 51 -3.46 -16.62 13.83
CA SER A 51 -4.17 -15.38 13.52
C SER A 51 -3.46 -14.57 12.42
N PHE A 52 -2.13 -14.44 12.49
CA PHE A 52 -1.35 -13.78 11.46
C PHE A 52 -1.36 -14.52 10.13
N LEU A 53 -1.35 -15.86 10.15
CA LEU A 53 -1.45 -16.66 8.92
C LEU A 53 -2.79 -16.46 8.21
N ILE A 54 -3.89 -16.46 8.96
CA ILE A 54 -5.23 -16.19 8.41
C ILE A 54 -5.31 -14.74 7.90
N ALA A 55 -4.80 -13.77 8.67
CA ALA A 55 -4.77 -12.38 8.27
C ALA A 55 -3.95 -12.17 6.97
N ALA A 56 -2.82 -12.86 6.81
CA ALA A 56 -2.01 -12.80 5.59
C ALA A 56 -2.76 -13.34 4.37
N CYS A 57 -3.54 -14.42 4.52
CA CYS A 57 -4.36 -14.98 3.44
C CYS A 57 -5.46 -14.01 2.98
N VAL A 58 -6.14 -13.39 3.95
CA VAL A 58 -7.16 -12.36 3.66
C VAL A 58 -6.52 -11.15 3.00
N ALA A 59 -5.39 -10.66 3.53
CA ALA A 59 -4.66 -9.53 2.97
C ALA A 59 -4.18 -9.79 1.54
N ALA A 60 -3.71 -11.00 1.23
CA ALA A 60 -3.31 -11.38 -0.13
C ALA A 60 -4.50 -11.31 -1.11
N THR A 61 -5.69 -11.75 -0.68
CA THR A 61 -6.90 -11.70 -1.52
C THR A 61 -7.31 -10.25 -1.79
N ILE A 62 -7.25 -9.38 -0.78
CA ILE A 62 -7.50 -7.94 -0.93
C ILE A 62 -6.47 -7.30 -1.86
N ALA A 63 -5.18 -7.66 -1.69
CA ALA A 63 -4.11 -7.13 -2.53
C ALA A 63 -4.28 -7.49 -4.00
N LEU A 64 -4.75 -8.71 -4.32
CA LEU A 64 -5.07 -9.11 -5.69
C LEU A 64 -6.23 -8.30 -6.27
N CYS A 65 -7.30 -8.09 -5.50
CA CYS A 65 -8.40 -7.21 -5.91
C CYS A 65 -7.89 -5.78 -6.21
N TYR A 66 -6.99 -5.27 -5.36
CA TYR A 66 -6.36 -3.97 -5.55
C TYR A 66 -5.44 -3.91 -6.77
N ALA A 67 -4.71 -5.00 -7.06
CA ALA A 67 -3.85 -5.10 -8.24
C ALA A 67 -4.68 -5.06 -9.53
N GLU A 68 -5.78 -5.81 -9.59
CA GLU A 68 -6.72 -5.79 -10.73
C GLU A 68 -7.33 -4.40 -10.92
N LEU A 69 -7.76 -3.77 -9.82
CA LEU A 69 -8.35 -2.43 -9.87
C LEU A 69 -7.34 -1.36 -10.31
N GLY A 70 -6.12 -1.42 -9.79
CA GLY A 70 -5.03 -0.51 -10.17
C GLY A 70 -4.57 -0.70 -11.62
N ALA A 71 -4.58 -1.94 -12.12
CA ALA A 71 -4.30 -2.22 -13.53
C ALA A 71 -5.41 -1.70 -14.46
N ALA A 72 -6.68 -1.83 -14.06
CA ALA A 72 -7.83 -1.33 -14.82
C ALA A 72 -7.93 0.22 -14.80
N HIS A 73 -7.47 0.86 -13.71
CA HIS A 73 -7.58 2.30 -13.50
C HIS A 73 -6.24 2.93 -13.09
N PRO A 74 -5.29 3.10 -14.03
CA PRO A 74 -4.00 3.70 -13.75
C PRO A 74 -4.15 5.20 -13.47
N SER A 75 -4.13 5.57 -12.19
CA SER A 75 -4.21 6.96 -11.72
C SER A 75 -3.25 7.21 -10.56
N ALA A 76 -2.57 8.36 -10.57
CA ALA A 76 -1.63 8.74 -9.52
C ALA A 76 -2.29 9.07 -8.17
N GLY A 77 -3.63 9.16 -8.12
CA GLY A 77 -4.37 9.50 -6.90
C GLY A 77 -4.72 8.31 -5.99
N GLY A 78 -4.39 7.09 -6.38
CA GLY A 78 -4.74 5.87 -5.62
C GLY A 78 -6.25 5.75 -5.37
N GLU A 79 -6.62 5.32 -4.17
CA GLU A 79 -8.02 5.07 -3.76
C GLU A 79 -8.90 6.32 -3.91
N TYR A 80 -8.34 7.51 -3.67
CA TYR A 80 -9.07 8.78 -3.81
C TYR A 80 -9.56 9.01 -5.25
N SER A 81 -8.76 8.62 -6.25
CA SER A 81 -9.16 8.74 -7.65
C SER A 81 -10.33 7.80 -7.99
N ILE A 82 -10.38 6.63 -7.36
CA ILE A 82 -11.46 5.66 -7.54
C ILE A 82 -12.72 6.16 -6.86
N ILE A 83 -12.63 6.59 -5.60
CA ILE A 83 -13.75 7.11 -4.81
C ILE A 83 -14.36 8.33 -5.50
N LYS A 84 -13.55 9.28 -5.96
CA LYS A 84 -14.04 10.45 -6.70
C LYS A 84 -14.84 10.03 -7.94
N ARG A 85 -14.40 9.00 -8.66
CA ARG A 85 -15.12 8.51 -9.85
C ARG A 85 -16.41 7.75 -9.51
N LEU A 86 -16.49 7.14 -8.33
CA LEU A 86 -17.71 6.49 -7.84
C LEU A 86 -18.78 7.49 -7.40
N PHE A 87 -18.39 8.62 -6.81
CA PHE A 87 -19.32 9.61 -6.24
C PHE A 87 -19.55 10.85 -7.12
N GLY A 88 -18.71 11.12 -8.11
CA GLY A 88 -18.81 12.28 -9.01
C GLY A 88 -17.89 13.42 -8.63
#